data_AF-A0A534BG17-F1
#
_entry.id   AF-A0A534BG17-F1
#
_cell.length_a   1.000
_cell.length_b   1.000
_cell.length_c   1.000
_cell.angle_alpha   90.00
_cell.angle_beta   90.00
_cell.angle_gamma   90.00
#
_symmetry.space_group_name_H-M   'P 1'
#
loop_
_entity.id
_entity.type
_entity.pdbx_description
1 polymer ?
#
loop_
_entity_poly.entity_id
_entity_poly.type
_entity_poly.pdbx_seq_one_letter_code
_entity_poly.pdbx_strand_id
1 'polypeptide(L)'
;SSRYIDNLANGDICLAMGWSGDVKQAHDRAEEAGKGVELAYTIPREGAISNYDVLAIPADAPHVQNAHLFINYLLRPGIAARNSNLIKYANAVTADIQPLDPGVRSDPGVYPPPEVRARLSPERPRPPAYQRLLTRMWTRFKSGK
;
A
#
# COMPACT_ATOMS: atom_id res chain seq x y z
N SER A 1 1.01 2.63 -11.85
CA SER A 1 1.58 1.68 -12.82
C SER A 1 2.35 0.66 -12.02
N SER A 2 1.96 -0.61 -12.06
CA SER A 2 2.56 -1.71 -11.28
C SER A 2 3.87 -2.23 -11.86
N ARG A 3 4.31 -1.71 -13.03
CA ARG A 3 5.52 -2.16 -13.72
C ARG A 3 6.78 -2.09 -12.85
N TYR A 4 6.84 -1.16 -11.90
CA TYR A 4 8.02 -1.05 -11.02
C TYR A 4 8.19 -2.26 -10.11
N ILE A 5 7.13 -3.00 -9.80
CA ILE A 5 7.18 -4.21 -8.95
C ILE A 5 8.01 -5.28 -9.66
N ASP A 6 7.65 -5.61 -10.91
CA ASP A 6 8.36 -6.63 -11.68
C ASP A 6 9.78 -6.18 -12.04
N ASN A 7 9.96 -4.90 -12.37
CA ASN A 7 11.28 -4.34 -12.66
C ASN A 7 12.21 -4.41 -11.43
N LEU A 8 11.70 -4.14 -10.22
CA LEU A 8 12.48 -4.32 -9.00
C LEU A 8 12.80 -5.80 -8.79
N ALA A 9 11.79 -6.69 -8.88
CA ALA A 9 11.97 -8.12 -8.63
C ALA A 9 12.97 -8.78 -9.59
N ASN A 10 13.04 -8.30 -10.84
CA ASN A 10 13.99 -8.79 -11.84
C ASN A 10 15.36 -8.11 -11.79
N GLY A 11 15.52 -7.04 -11.01
CA GLY A 11 16.76 -6.24 -10.98
C GLY A 11 16.93 -5.28 -12.17
N ASP A 12 15.86 -5.01 -12.93
CA ASP A 12 15.89 -4.07 -14.07
C ASP A 12 16.02 -2.61 -13.61
N ILE A 13 15.59 -2.31 -12.38
CA ILE A 13 15.77 -1.02 -11.72
C ILE A 13 16.27 -1.23 -10.30
N CYS A 14 17.06 -0.28 -9.78
CA CYS A 14 17.62 -0.33 -8.43
C CYS A 14 16.92 0.59 -7.42
N LEU A 15 15.98 1.43 -7.87
CA LEU A 15 15.24 2.37 -7.02
C LEU A 15 13.86 2.66 -7.60
N ALA A 16 12.85 2.69 -6.73
CA ALA A 16 11.52 3.16 -7.07
C ALA A 16 10.89 3.93 -5.91
N MET A 17 10.11 4.97 -6.24
CA MET A 17 9.11 5.50 -5.32
C MET A 17 7.86 4.63 -5.47
N GLY A 18 7.57 3.84 -4.44
CA GLY A 18 6.49 2.85 -4.48
C GLY A 18 5.80 2.70 -3.13
N TRP A 19 4.66 2.02 -3.15
CA TRP A 19 3.91 1.69 -1.94
C TRP A 19 4.54 0.53 -1.18
N SER A 20 4.38 0.50 0.14
CA SER A 20 5.10 -0.42 1.04
C SER A 20 4.84 -1.89 0.72
N GLY A 21 3.58 -2.29 0.59
CA GLY A 21 3.23 -3.69 0.29
C GLY A 21 3.62 -4.10 -1.13
N ASP A 22 3.68 -3.19 -2.08
CA ASP A 22 4.11 -3.47 -3.45
C ASP A 22 5.62 -3.76 -3.52
N VAL A 23 6.44 -2.99 -2.79
CA VAL A 23 7.89 -3.26 -2.70
C VAL A 23 8.15 -4.58 -1.97
N LYS A 24 7.31 -4.95 -0.99
CA LYS A 24 7.39 -6.25 -0.33
C LYS A 24 6.98 -7.41 -1.23
N GLN A 25 5.95 -7.24 -2.07
CA GLN A 25 5.63 -8.23 -3.09
C GLN A 25 6.77 -8.37 -4.12
N ALA A 26 7.45 -7.29 -4.48
CA ALA A 26 8.63 -7.36 -5.33
C ALA A 26 9.76 -8.17 -4.67
N HIS A 27 9.98 -7.97 -3.36
CA HIS A 27 10.92 -8.75 -2.55
C HIS A 27 10.58 -10.24 -2.56
N ASP A 28 9.35 -10.60 -2.20
CA ASP A 28 8.91 -12.01 -2.14
C ASP A 28 9.07 -12.68 -3.52
N ARG A 29 8.71 -11.99 -4.61
CA ARG A 29 8.92 -12.48 -5.99
C ARG A 29 10.40 -12.65 -6.35
N ALA A 30 11.27 -11.76 -5.88
CA ALA A 30 12.71 -11.85 -6.12
C ALA A 30 13.32 -13.07 -5.40
N GLU A 31 12.89 -13.33 -4.16
CA GLU A 31 13.29 -14.51 -3.39
C GLU A 31 12.79 -15.81 -4.04
N GLU A 32 11.50 -15.88 -4.41
CA GLU A 32 10.89 -17.03 -5.08
C GLU A 32 11.59 -17.37 -6.42
N ALA A 33 12.03 -16.35 -7.15
CA ALA A 33 12.73 -16.52 -8.41
C ALA A 33 14.20 -16.96 -8.25
N GLY A 34 14.78 -16.91 -7.04
CA GLY A 34 16.14 -17.35 -6.75
C GLY A 34 17.23 -16.57 -7.51
N LYS A 35 16.95 -15.33 -7.93
CA LYS A 35 17.85 -14.53 -8.78
C LYS A 35 18.92 -13.75 -8.02
N GLY A 36 18.91 -13.81 -6.68
CA GLY A 36 19.86 -13.08 -5.82
C GLY A 36 19.65 -11.55 -5.80
N VAL A 37 18.45 -11.08 -6.17
CA VAL A 37 18.10 -9.66 -6.09
C VAL A 37 17.63 -9.34 -4.68
N GLU A 38 18.39 -8.51 -3.97
CA GLU A 38 18.05 -8.06 -2.62
C GLU A 38 17.30 -6.73 -2.67
N LEU A 39 16.10 -6.70 -2.09
CA LEU A 39 15.23 -5.52 -2.07
C LEU A 39 14.92 -5.09 -0.63
N ALA A 40 14.85 -3.78 -0.41
CA ALA A 40 14.44 -3.22 0.87
C ALA A 40 13.43 -2.09 0.66
N TYR A 41 12.48 -1.96 1.59
CA TYR A 41 11.59 -0.82 1.68
C TYR A 41 12.02 0.08 2.83
N THR A 42 12.00 1.39 2.62
CA THR A 42 12.34 2.37 3.66
C THR A 42 11.33 3.51 3.67
N ILE A 43 10.96 3.95 4.88
CA ILE A 43 10.22 5.20 5.08
C ILE A 43 11.28 6.29 5.34
N PRO A 44 11.39 7.31 4.47
CA PRO A 44 12.38 8.38 4.64
C PRO A 44 12.29 9.05 6.00
N ARG A 45 13.44 9.50 6.53
CA ARG A 45 13.51 10.12 7.87
C ARG A 45 12.71 11.41 7.96
N GLU A 46 12.56 12.11 6.84
CA GLU A 46 11.79 13.34 6.64
C GLU A 46 10.28 13.11 6.76
N GLY A 47 9.82 11.85 6.68
CA GLY A 47 8.42 11.48 6.66
C GLY A 47 7.94 11.05 5.28
N ALA A 48 6.71 10.55 5.22
CA ALA A 48 6.08 10.06 3.99
C ALA A 48 4.57 10.26 4.02
N ILE A 49 3.92 10.07 2.88
CA ILE A 49 2.46 10.07 2.79
C ILE A 49 1.92 8.75 3.35
N SER A 50 0.92 8.83 4.21
CA SER A 50 0.08 7.70 4.62
C SER A 50 -1.19 7.69 3.77
N ASN A 51 -1.43 6.58 3.06
CA ASN A 51 -2.63 6.38 2.28
C ASN A 51 -3.55 5.36 2.97
N TYR A 52 -4.86 5.53 2.81
CA TYR A 52 -5.91 4.68 3.35
C TYR A 52 -6.89 4.33 2.23
N ASP A 53 -6.80 3.09 1.75
CA ASP A 53 -7.77 2.57 0.81
C ASP A 53 -9.03 2.13 1.55
N VAL A 54 -10.19 2.52 1.04
CA VAL A 54 -11.49 2.26 1.66
C VAL A 54 -12.47 1.64 0.67
N LEU A 55 -13.35 0.77 1.18
CA LEU A 55 -14.50 0.29 0.43
C LEU A 55 -15.64 1.31 0.56
N ALA A 56 -16.24 1.67 -0.57
CA ALA A 56 -17.43 2.51 -0.63
C ALA A 56 -18.48 1.84 -1.52
N ILE A 57 -19.76 2.03 -1.19
CA ILE A 57 -20.89 1.56 -2.00
C ILE A 57 -21.40 2.76 -2.81
N PRO A 58 -21.32 2.74 -4.16
CA PRO A 58 -21.90 3.79 -5.00
C PRO A 58 -23.39 3.98 -4.73
N ALA A 59 -23.87 5.22 -4.83
CA ALA A 59 -25.27 5.56 -4.53
C ALA A 59 -26.28 4.87 -5.48
N ASP A 60 -25.82 4.49 -6.68
CA ASP A 60 -26.57 3.83 -7.73
C ASP A 60 -26.26 2.32 -7.83
N ALA A 61 -25.62 1.73 -6.82
CA ALA A 61 -25.25 0.32 -6.84
C ALA A 61 -26.51 -0.59 -6.93
N PRO A 62 -26.61 -1.47 -7.94
CA PRO A 62 -27.81 -2.30 -8.15
C PRO A 62 -27.98 -3.41 -7.09
N HIS A 63 -26.93 -3.71 -6.31
CA HIS A 63 -26.87 -4.83 -5.38
C HIS A 63 -26.27 -4.42 -4.01
N VAL A 64 -26.84 -3.41 -3.36
CA VAL A 64 -26.36 -2.87 -2.07
C VAL A 64 -26.22 -3.95 -0.98
N GLN A 65 -27.16 -4.89 -0.89
CA GLN A 65 -27.11 -5.97 0.10
C GLN A 65 -25.88 -6.87 -0.09
N ASN A 66 -25.55 -7.24 -1.33
CA ASN A 66 -24.38 -8.05 -1.62
C ASN A 66 -23.08 -7.31 -1.29
N ALA A 67 -23.04 -5.99 -1.55
CA ALA A 67 -21.88 -5.17 -1.19
C ALA A 67 -21.66 -5.15 0.33
N HIS A 68 -22.72 -5.02 1.13
CA HIS A 68 -22.61 -5.13 2.60
C HIS A 68 -22.13 -6.52 3.05
N LEU A 69 -22.66 -7.59 2.45
CA LEU A 69 -22.22 -8.95 2.76
C LEU A 69 -20.72 -9.15 2.45
N PHE A 70 -20.25 -8.59 1.35
CA PHE A 70 -18.84 -8.64 0.97
C PHE A 70 -17.93 -7.86 1.93
N ILE A 71 -18.31 -6.62 2.26
CA ILE A 71 -17.57 -5.81 3.25
C ILE A 71 -17.52 -6.54 4.60
N ASN A 72 -18.65 -7.11 5.04
CA ASN A 72 -18.71 -7.87 6.29
C ASN A 72 -17.84 -9.14 6.24
N TYR A 73 -17.75 -9.81 5.09
CA TYR A 73 -16.85 -10.95 4.91
C TYR A 73 -15.38 -10.55 5.05
N LEU A 74 -14.97 -9.45 4.42
CA LEU A 74 -13.59 -8.95 4.46
C LEU A 74 -13.16 -8.49 5.87
N LEU A 75 -14.10 -8.01 6.69
CA LEU A 75 -13.84 -7.57 8.06
C LEU A 75 -13.69 -8.72 9.07
N ARG A 76 -13.93 -9.98 8.67
CA ARG A 76 -13.69 -11.13 9.56
C ARG A 76 -12.19 -11.24 9.86
N PRO A 77 -11.75 -11.39 11.13
CA PRO A 77 -10.32 -11.35 11.47
C PRO A 77 -9.45 -12.33 10.68
N GLY A 78 -9.91 -13.56 10.46
CA GLY A 78 -9.17 -14.54 9.65
C GLY A 78 -9.08 -14.19 8.17
N ILE A 79 -10.06 -13.47 7.61
CA ILE A 79 -10.04 -13.03 6.20
C ILE A 79 -9.15 -11.80 6.05
N ALA A 80 -9.29 -10.82 6.94
CA ALA A 80 -8.42 -9.65 6.98
C ALA A 80 -6.94 -10.04 7.13
N ALA A 81 -6.65 -10.98 8.05
CA ALA A 81 -5.30 -11.49 8.26
C ALA A 81 -4.75 -12.23 7.04
N ARG A 82 -5.56 -13.09 6.40
CA ARG A 82 -5.16 -13.77 5.14
C ARG A 82 -4.77 -12.78 4.06
N ASN A 83 -5.53 -11.71 3.89
CA ASN A 83 -5.18 -10.66 2.94
C ASN A 83 -3.86 -9.99 3.33
N SER A 84 -3.73 -9.50 4.57
CA SER A 84 -2.51 -8.84 5.03
C SER A 84 -1.26 -9.72 4.97
N ASN A 85 -1.38 -11.01 5.28
CA ASN A 85 -0.28 -11.97 5.18
C ASN A 85 0.19 -12.15 3.73
N LEU A 86 -0.73 -12.07 2.77
CA LEU A 86 -0.43 -12.19 1.35
C LEU A 86 0.14 -10.90 0.75
N ILE A 87 -0.57 -9.77 0.89
CA ILE A 87 -0.23 -8.52 0.17
C ILE A 87 0.64 -7.57 0.99
N LYS A 88 0.94 -7.91 2.25
CA LYS A 88 1.82 -7.17 3.17
C LYS A 88 1.38 -5.71 3.40
N TYR A 89 0.07 -5.47 3.41
CA TYR A 89 -0.52 -4.20 3.85
C TYR A 89 -1.23 -4.38 5.19
N ALA A 90 -1.11 -3.37 6.07
CA ALA A 90 -1.92 -3.31 7.28
C ALA A 90 -3.40 -3.10 6.92
N ASN A 91 -4.29 -3.72 7.67
CA ASN A 91 -5.73 -3.58 7.51
C ASN A 91 -6.37 -2.86 8.73
N ALA A 92 -7.67 -2.56 8.62
CA ALA A 92 -8.42 -1.80 9.62
C ALA A 92 -8.95 -2.62 10.80
N VAL A 93 -8.89 -3.96 10.74
CA VAL A 93 -9.18 -4.82 11.89
C VAL A 93 -8.00 -4.69 12.85
N THR A 94 -8.25 -4.69 14.16
CA THR A 94 -7.15 -4.54 15.13
C THR A 94 -6.22 -5.77 15.06
N ALA A 95 -4.90 -5.54 15.11
CA ALA A 95 -3.92 -6.61 14.88
C ALA A 95 -3.85 -7.64 16.03
N ASP A 96 -4.33 -7.28 17.21
CA ASP A 96 -4.40 -8.12 18.41
C ASP A 96 -5.37 -9.30 18.26
N ILE A 97 -6.46 -9.13 17.53
CA ILE A 97 -7.48 -10.15 17.31
C ILE A 97 -7.27 -10.96 16.03
N GLN A 98 -6.16 -10.73 15.32
CA GLN A 98 -5.89 -11.31 14.00
C GLN A 98 -4.77 -12.37 14.04
N PRO A 99 -4.94 -13.48 13.30
CA PRO A 99 -3.90 -14.48 13.11
C PRO A 99 -2.90 -14.03 12.02
N LEU A 100 -2.20 -12.92 12.26
CA LEU A 100 -1.15 -12.43 11.36
C LEU A 100 0.10 -13.29 11.49
N ASP A 101 0.80 -13.52 10.37
CA ASP A 101 2.09 -14.20 10.40
C ASP A 101 3.10 -13.35 11.18
N PRO A 102 4.00 -13.96 12.00
CA PRO A 102 4.95 -13.20 12.82
C PRO A 102 5.77 -12.20 12.02
N GLY A 103 6.22 -12.59 10.83
CA GLY A 103 7.00 -11.74 9.93
C GLY A 103 6.22 -10.55 9.36
N VAL A 104 4.89 -10.65 9.20
CA VAL A 104 4.06 -9.50 8.79
C VAL A 104 3.75 -8.60 9.98
N ARG A 105 3.47 -9.20 11.14
CA ARG A 105 3.08 -8.47 12.36
C ARG A 105 4.22 -7.59 12.90
N SER A 106 5.46 -8.06 12.84
CA SER A 106 6.63 -7.33 13.35
C SER A 106 7.28 -6.40 12.33
N ASP A 107 6.81 -6.40 11.09
CA ASP A 107 7.41 -5.63 10.01
C ASP A 107 7.13 -4.13 10.14
N PRO A 108 8.15 -3.27 10.36
CA PRO A 108 7.94 -1.83 10.54
C PRO A 108 7.51 -1.13 9.24
N GLY A 109 7.63 -1.77 8.08
CA GLY A 109 7.08 -1.29 6.81
C GLY A 109 5.60 -1.63 6.62
N VAL A 110 5.06 -2.59 7.39
CA VAL A 110 3.63 -2.94 7.40
C VAL A 110 2.92 -2.29 8.59
N TYR A 111 3.47 -2.47 9.80
CA TYR A 111 2.99 -1.89 11.05
C TYR A 111 4.06 -0.96 11.64
N PRO A 112 4.17 0.29 11.18
CA PRO A 112 5.22 1.19 11.62
C PRO A 112 5.12 1.49 13.12
N PRO A 113 6.26 1.60 13.82
CA PRO A 113 6.28 1.95 15.23
C PRO A 113 5.84 3.42 15.45
N PRO A 114 5.42 3.80 16.66
CA PRO A 114 4.81 5.11 16.94
C PRO A 114 5.61 6.32 16.43
N GLU A 115 6.92 6.30 16.56
CA GLU A 115 7.84 7.36 16.14
C GLU A 115 7.98 7.49 14.61
N VAL A 116 7.76 6.41 13.87
CA VAL A 116 7.66 6.45 12.41
C VAL A 116 6.28 6.99 12.02
N ARG A 117 5.21 6.50 12.65
CA ARG A 117 3.84 6.97 12.38
C ARG A 117 3.67 8.47 12.63
N ALA A 118 4.34 9.01 13.64
CA ALA A 118 4.32 10.45 13.96
C ALA A 118 4.85 11.35 12.82
N ARG A 119 5.63 10.78 11.88
CA ARG A 119 6.19 11.48 10.72
C ARG A 119 5.38 11.24 9.44
N LEU A 120 4.33 10.41 9.50
CA LEU A 120 3.48 10.14 8.35
C LEU A 120 2.38 11.20 8.24
N SER A 121 2.14 11.66 7.02
CA SER A 121 1.11 12.65 6.73
C SER A 121 -0.01 12.04 5.90
N PRO A 122 -1.27 12.06 6.36
CA PRO A 122 -2.38 11.60 5.53
C PRO A 122 -2.57 12.51 4.32
N GLU A 123 -2.91 11.93 3.18
CA GLU A 123 -3.36 12.72 2.04
C GLU A 123 -4.69 13.43 2.40
N ARG A 124 -4.78 14.73 2.08
CA ARG A 124 -5.96 15.55 2.38
C ARG A 124 -6.61 16.03 1.08
N PRO A 125 -7.95 16.17 1.04
CA PRO A 125 -8.62 16.83 -0.07
C PRO A 125 -8.01 18.19 -0.33
N ARG A 126 -7.76 18.50 -1.61
CA ARG A 126 -7.20 19.78 -2.05
C ARG A 126 -8.26 20.56 -2.83
N PRO A 127 -8.28 21.90 -2.74
CA PRO A 127 -9.20 22.70 -3.55
C PRO A 127 -9.05 22.43 -5.05
N PRO A 128 -10.12 22.51 -5.86
CA PRO A 128 -10.06 22.24 -7.30
C PRO A 128 -9.00 23.06 -8.04
N ALA A 129 -8.76 24.31 -7.62
CA ALA A 129 -7.73 25.16 -8.20
C ALA A 129 -6.31 24.57 -8.01
N TYR A 130 -6.04 24.03 -6.81
CA TYR A 130 -4.77 23.36 -6.51
C TYR A 130 -4.62 22.07 -7.30
N GLN A 131 -5.67 21.25 -7.36
CA GLN A 131 -5.66 20.00 -8.13
C GLN A 131 -5.35 20.26 -9.61
N ARG A 132 -5.99 21.25 -10.24
CA ARG A 132 -5.70 21.64 -11.62
C ARG A 132 -4.24 22.06 -11.81
N LEU A 133 -3.69 22.81 -10.86
CA LEU A 133 -2.27 23.20 -10.91
C LEU A 133 -1.37 21.96 -10.80
N LEU A 134 -1.63 21.07 -9.85
CA LEU A 134 -0.88 19.83 -9.64
C LEU A 134 -0.90 18.96 -10.90
N THR A 135 -2.06 18.76 -11.53
CA THR A 135 -2.20 17.99 -12.77
C THR A 135 -1.39 18.60 -13.91
N ARG A 136 -1.41 19.93 -14.08
CA ARG A 136 -0.59 20.60 -15.09
C ARG A 136 0.90 20.41 -14.82
N MET A 137 1.35 20.60 -13.58
CA MET A 137 2.76 20.42 -13.21
C MET A 137 3.22 18.99 -13.39
N TRP A 138 2.38 18.01 -13.01
CA TRP A 138 2.68 16.60 -13.20
C TRP A 138 2.79 16.20 -14.67
N THR A 139 1.89 16.71 -15.52
CA THR A 139 1.93 16.48 -16.97
C THR A 139 3.21 17.06 -17.57
N ARG A 140 3.54 18.29 -17.18
CA ARG A 140 4.74 18.99 -17.59
C ARG A 140 6.00 18.18 -17.23
N PHE A 141 6.13 17.82 -15.95
CA PHE A 141 7.22 16.99 -15.41
C PHE A 141 7.39 15.68 -16.20
N LYS A 142 6.31 14.91 -16.40
CA LYS A 142 6.37 13.64 -17.14
C LYS A 142 6.75 13.80 -18.61
N SER A 143 6.40 14.93 -19.23
CA SER A 143 6.71 15.20 -20.64
C SER A 143 8.12 15.75 -20.88
N GLY A 144 8.87 16.05 -19.81
CA GLY A 144 10.22 16.63 -19.91
C GLY A 144 10.26 18.07 -20.45
N LYS A 145 9.17 18.83 -20.29
CA LYS A 145 9.04 20.24 -20.69
C LYS A 145 8.94 21.16 -19.49
#